data_AF-A0A9E0E3Y7-F1
#
_entry.id   AF-A0A9E0E3Y7-F1
#
_cell.length_a   1.000
_cell.length_b   1.000
_cell.length_c   1.000
_cell.angle_alpha   90.00
_cell.angle_beta   90.00
_cell.angle_gamma   90.00
#
_symmetry.space_group_name_H-M   'P 1'
#
loop_
_entity.id
_entity.type
_entity.pdbx_description
1 polymer ?
#
loop_
_entity_poly.entity_id
_entity_poly.type
_entity_poly.pdbx_seq_one_letter_code
_entity_poly.pdbx_strand_id
1 'polypeptide(L)'
;MNKTIKKLNITMIIGILAVWVSGSLFHFVYDWTGKNTFAGLFFPTNESTWEHMKLAFLPMNLYGIYTWYALKDRYEASGFAVLLGANVATWAIPFLYYTYMGVLGFSKMWLDIATFFVAVLTGFAVEYHVLRRAGHESFVLGTWIMAIVDFMMAAAFVSCSYGAPALGIFAKP
;
A
#
# COMPACT_ATOMS: atom_id res chain seq x y z
N MET A 1 27.09 5.89 12.80
CA MET A 1 26.02 5.88 11.76
C MET A 1 25.55 7.31 11.51
N ASN A 2 25.51 7.76 10.25
CA ASN A 2 25.02 9.10 9.87
C ASN A 2 23.61 9.34 10.47
N LYS A 3 23.39 10.47 11.15
CA LYS A 3 22.11 10.82 11.80
C LYS A 3 20.93 10.75 10.82
N THR A 4 21.14 11.10 9.55
CA THR A 4 20.13 11.02 8.48
C THR A 4 19.79 9.58 8.13
N ILE A 5 20.78 8.70 7.96
CA ILE A 5 20.56 7.27 7.69
C ILE A 5 19.91 6.58 8.89
N LYS A 6 20.28 6.96 10.12
CA LYS A 6 19.61 6.46 11.34
C LYS A 6 18.13 6.84 11.35
N LYS A 7 17.80 8.10 11.04
CA LYS A 7 16.41 8.57 10.97
C LYS A 7 15.64 7.79 9.90
N LEU A 8 16.20 7.65 8.69
CA LEU A 8 15.60 6.88 7.62
C LEU A 8 15.29 5.43 8.04
N ASN A 9 16.27 4.70 8.56
CA ASN A 9 16.08 3.29 8.96
C ASN A 9 14.99 3.15 10.03
N ILE A 10 14.96 4.05 11.02
CA ILE A 10 13.93 4.03 12.07
C ILE A 10 12.55 4.29 11.47
N THR A 11 12.42 5.30 10.60
CA THR A 11 11.16 5.60 9.91
C THR A 11 10.68 4.39 9.09
N MET A 12 11.55 3.71 8.34
CA MET A 12 11.15 2.52 7.57
C MET A 12 10.67 1.38 8.47
N ILE A 13 11.40 1.06 9.56
CA ILE A 13 11.03 -0.04 10.46
C ILE A 13 9.69 0.25 11.14
N ILE A 14 9.50 1.47 11.66
CA ILE A 14 8.23 1.87 12.27
C ILE A 14 7.11 1.81 11.23
N GLY A 15 7.37 2.24 10.00
CA GLY A 15 6.40 2.18 8.90
C GLY A 15 5.94 0.78 8.57
N ILE A 16 6.88 -0.15 8.39
CA ILE A 16 6.57 -1.56 8.10
C ILE A 16 5.67 -2.13 9.21
N LEU A 17 6.04 -1.94 10.47
CA LEU A 17 5.25 -2.44 11.60
C LEU A 17 3.88 -1.76 11.69
N ALA A 18 3.82 -0.44 11.52
CA ALA A 18 2.58 0.32 11.56
C ALA A 18 1.62 -0.12 10.45
N VAL A 19 2.11 -0.32 9.22
CA VAL A 19 1.32 -0.75 8.06
C VAL A 19 0.86 -2.19 8.21
N TRP A 20 1.71 -3.11 8.68
CA TRP A 20 1.28 -4.48 8.96
C TRP A 20 0.17 -4.54 10.01
N VAL A 21 0.33 -3.84 11.14
CA VAL A 21 -0.68 -3.82 12.20
C VAL A 21 -1.96 -3.16 11.71
N SER A 22 -1.89 -1.96 11.14
CA SER A 22 -3.07 -1.23 10.70
C SER A 22 -3.77 -1.92 9.53
N GLY A 23 -3.04 -2.42 8.53
CA GLY A 23 -3.61 -3.18 7.41
C GLY A 23 -4.32 -4.45 7.88
N SER A 24 -3.72 -5.22 8.80
CA SER A 24 -4.42 -6.38 9.38
C SER A 24 -5.68 -5.99 10.16
N LEU A 25 -5.67 -4.87 10.91
CA LEU A 25 -6.86 -4.38 11.61
C LEU A 25 -7.93 -3.86 10.64
N PHE A 26 -7.53 -3.18 9.57
CA PHE A 26 -8.40 -2.59 8.55
C PHE A 26 -9.28 -3.62 7.86
N HIS A 27 -8.82 -4.87 7.77
CA HIS A 27 -9.63 -5.99 7.29
C HIS A 27 -10.94 -6.15 8.05
N PHE A 28 -10.98 -5.84 9.35
CA PHE A 28 -12.14 -6.07 10.20
C PHE A 28 -13.03 -4.83 10.38
N VAL A 29 -12.56 -3.65 9.99
CA VAL A 29 -13.25 -2.38 10.31
C VAL A 29 -14.64 -2.29 9.67
N TYR A 30 -14.81 -2.81 8.45
CA TYR A 30 -16.12 -2.80 7.80
C TYR A 30 -17.16 -3.60 8.60
N ASP A 31 -16.80 -4.78 9.10
CA ASP A 31 -17.70 -5.57 9.94
C ASP A 31 -17.90 -4.95 11.33
N TRP A 32 -16.84 -4.41 11.95
CA TRP A 32 -16.94 -3.72 13.25
C TRP A 32 -17.85 -2.50 13.22
N THR A 33 -17.99 -1.85 12.07
CA THR A 33 -18.88 -0.70 11.88
C THR A 33 -20.31 -1.11 11.49
N GLY A 34 -20.64 -2.40 11.52
CA GLY A 34 -21.95 -2.91 11.11
C GLY A 34 -22.19 -2.77 9.60
N LYS A 35 -21.12 -2.91 8.80
CA LYS A 35 -21.15 -2.80 7.33
C LYS A 35 -21.56 -1.42 6.83
N ASN A 36 -21.10 -0.38 7.54
CA ASN A 36 -21.38 1.00 7.20
C ASN A 36 -20.81 1.37 5.81
N THR A 37 -21.65 1.93 4.94
CA THR A 37 -21.26 2.28 3.55
C THR A 37 -20.06 3.22 3.49
N PHE A 38 -19.96 4.18 4.41
CA PHE A 38 -18.83 5.11 4.50
C PHE A 38 -17.53 4.40 4.88
N ALA A 39 -17.59 3.45 5.81
CA ALA A 39 -16.44 2.61 6.13
C ALA A 39 -16.00 1.77 4.91
N GLY A 40 -16.95 1.24 4.15
CA GLY A 40 -16.67 0.46 2.93
C GLY A 40 -15.98 1.24 1.80
N LEU A 41 -15.99 2.58 1.84
CA LEU A 41 -15.20 3.42 0.92
C LEU A 41 -13.68 3.24 1.13
N PHE A 42 -13.27 2.92 2.35
CA PHE A 42 -11.86 2.89 2.76
C PHE A 42 -11.38 1.47 3.10
N PHE A 43 -12.27 0.62 3.62
CA PHE A 43 -11.94 -0.71 4.11
C PHE A 43 -12.51 -1.80 3.20
N PRO A 44 -11.95 -3.03 3.24
CA PRO A 44 -12.49 -4.15 2.48
C PRO A 44 -13.95 -4.43 2.82
N THR A 45 -14.80 -4.50 1.80
CA THR A 45 -16.23 -4.82 1.91
C THR A 45 -16.52 -6.29 1.63
N ASN A 46 -15.57 -6.99 1.02
CA ASN A 46 -15.63 -8.39 0.66
C ASN A 46 -14.21 -8.99 0.53
N GLU A 47 -14.13 -10.29 0.25
CA GLU A 47 -12.87 -11.06 0.17
C GLU A 47 -12.22 -11.08 -1.23
N SER A 48 -12.59 -10.16 -2.12
CA SER A 48 -11.93 -10.06 -3.42
C SER A 48 -10.52 -9.51 -3.28
N THR A 49 -9.64 -9.90 -4.21
CA THR A 49 -8.27 -9.38 -4.26
C THR A 49 -8.24 -7.84 -4.36
N TRP A 50 -9.20 -7.24 -5.07
CA TRP A 50 -9.35 -5.78 -5.17
C TRP A 50 -9.54 -5.12 -3.81
N GLU A 51 -10.43 -5.67 -2.98
CA GLU A 51 -10.68 -5.12 -1.66
C GLU A 51 -9.47 -5.31 -0.75
N HIS A 52 -8.76 -6.43 -0.85
CA HIS A 52 -7.52 -6.67 -0.12
C HIS A 52 -6.39 -5.70 -0.51
N MET A 53 -6.37 -5.14 -1.73
CA MET A 53 -5.38 -4.11 -2.10
C MET A 53 -5.46 -2.86 -1.22
N LYS A 54 -6.65 -2.52 -0.70
CA LYS A 54 -6.84 -1.38 0.23
C LYS A 54 -6.04 -1.55 1.52
N LEU A 55 -5.76 -2.80 1.92
CA LEU A 55 -5.00 -3.12 3.13
C LEU A 55 -3.54 -2.68 3.07
N ALA A 56 -2.97 -2.53 1.86
CA ALA A 56 -1.67 -1.90 1.68
C ALA A 56 -1.84 -0.41 1.34
N PHE A 57 -2.72 -0.10 0.38
CA PHE A 57 -2.86 1.25 -0.18
C PHE A 57 -3.13 2.30 0.89
N LEU A 58 -4.17 2.12 1.71
CA LEU A 58 -4.59 3.12 2.68
C LEU A 58 -3.55 3.31 3.80
N PRO A 59 -3.12 2.28 4.54
CA PRO A 59 -2.17 2.48 5.63
C PRO A 59 -0.79 2.92 5.15
N MET A 60 -0.32 2.50 3.97
CA MET A 60 0.94 3.01 3.41
C MET A 60 0.83 4.48 3.04
N ASN A 61 -0.26 4.94 2.44
CA ASN A 61 -0.44 6.37 2.15
C ASN A 61 -0.57 7.21 3.44
N LEU A 62 -1.29 6.72 4.45
CA LEU A 62 -1.38 7.40 5.76
C LEU A 62 -0.02 7.51 6.45
N TYR A 63 0.75 6.41 6.51
CA TYR A 63 2.11 6.45 7.05
C TYR A 63 3.07 7.27 6.17
N GLY A 64 2.81 7.25 4.87
CA GLY A 64 3.52 8.01 3.86
C GLY A 64 3.48 9.51 4.09
N ILE A 65 2.32 10.06 4.47
CA ILE A 65 2.19 11.47 4.87
C ILE A 65 3.15 11.80 6.01
N TYR A 66 3.17 10.96 7.07
CA TYR A 66 4.11 11.12 8.17
C TYR A 66 5.57 11.04 7.70
N THR A 67 5.89 10.07 6.85
CA THR A 67 7.25 9.85 6.33
C THR A 67 7.73 11.04 5.51
N TRP A 68 6.88 11.58 4.64
CA TRP A 68 7.17 12.78 3.86
C TRP A 68 7.46 13.96 4.78
N TYR A 69 6.60 14.26 5.75
CA TYR A 69 6.86 15.33 6.73
C TYR A 69 8.14 15.11 7.53
N ALA A 70 8.44 13.87 7.92
CA ALA A 70 9.63 13.53 8.69
C ALA A 70 10.93 13.64 7.87
N LEU A 71 10.87 13.43 6.55
CA LEU A 71 12.05 13.25 5.70
C LEU A 71 12.26 14.34 4.64
N LYS A 72 11.26 15.17 4.31
CA LYS A 72 11.31 16.16 3.23
C LYS A 72 12.51 17.12 3.29
N ASP A 73 12.93 17.53 4.49
CA ASP A 73 14.05 18.48 4.65
C ASP A 73 15.42 17.80 4.49
N ARG A 74 15.46 16.46 4.41
CA ARG A 74 16.67 15.64 4.24
C ARG A 74 16.69 14.92 2.90
N TYR A 75 15.52 14.71 2.31
CA TYR A 75 15.28 13.94 1.11
C TYR A 75 14.22 14.64 0.24
N GLU A 76 14.67 15.33 -0.80
CA GLU A 76 13.81 16.02 -1.77
C GLU A 76 12.91 15.03 -2.52
N ALA A 77 13.39 13.81 -2.77
CA ALA A 77 12.64 12.74 -3.43
C ALA A 77 11.56 12.09 -2.54
N SER A 78 11.39 12.50 -1.27
CA SER A 78 10.53 11.81 -0.31
C SER A 78 9.06 11.73 -0.72
N GLY A 79 8.51 12.77 -1.34
CA GLY A 79 7.13 12.75 -1.84
C GLY A 79 6.95 11.67 -2.92
N PHE A 80 7.85 11.63 -3.90
CA PHE A 80 7.85 10.61 -4.95
C PHE A 80 8.06 9.20 -4.38
N ALA A 81 9.03 9.01 -3.49
CA ALA A 81 9.39 7.71 -2.94
C ALA A 81 8.23 7.07 -2.16
N VAL A 82 7.53 7.86 -1.33
CA VAL A 82 6.37 7.42 -0.56
C VAL A 82 5.23 6.96 -1.49
N LEU A 83 4.86 7.79 -2.47
CA LEU A 83 3.76 7.47 -3.38
C LEU A 83 4.10 6.26 -4.25
N LEU A 84 5.34 6.15 -4.72
CA LEU A 84 5.82 5.00 -5.48
C LEU A 84 5.78 3.72 -4.62
N GLY A 85 6.28 3.78 -3.39
CA GLY A 85 6.28 2.65 -2.47
C GLY A 85 4.87 2.14 -2.17
N ALA A 86 3.92 3.05 -1.91
CA ALA A 86 2.51 2.71 -1.68
C ALA A 86 1.88 2.03 -2.92
N ASN A 87 2.12 2.56 -4.11
CA ASN A 87 1.58 1.98 -5.35
C ASN A 87 2.23 0.62 -5.67
N VAL A 88 3.54 0.46 -5.46
CA VAL A 88 4.23 -0.82 -5.64
C VAL A 88 3.65 -1.89 -4.72
N ALA A 89 3.49 -1.61 -3.43
CA ALA A 89 2.90 -2.56 -2.50
C ALA A 89 1.45 -2.91 -2.87
N THR A 90 0.67 -1.89 -3.26
CA THR A 90 -0.74 -2.07 -3.66
C THR A 90 -0.86 -3.04 -4.84
N TRP A 91 -0.04 -2.89 -5.87
CA TRP A 91 -0.05 -3.79 -7.03
C TRP A 91 0.69 -5.11 -6.82
N ALA A 92 1.61 -5.17 -5.85
CA ALA A 92 2.26 -6.43 -5.48
C ALA A 92 1.25 -7.45 -4.92
N ILE A 93 0.16 -7.01 -4.26
CA ILE A 93 -0.88 -7.93 -3.74
C ILE A 93 -1.47 -8.82 -4.84
N PRO A 94 -2.15 -8.29 -5.89
CA PRO A 94 -2.72 -9.12 -6.94
C PRO A 94 -1.64 -9.87 -7.72
N PHE A 95 -0.48 -9.24 -7.96
CA PHE A 95 0.63 -9.88 -8.67
C PHE A 95 1.09 -11.16 -7.95
N LEU A 96 1.38 -11.06 -6.65
CA LEU A 96 1.82 -12.19 -5.83
C LEU A 96 0.72 -13.24 -5.68
N TYR A 97 -0.51 -12.79 -5.42
CA TYR A 97 -1.68 -13.66 -5.25
C TYR A 97 -1.91 -14.53 -6.50
N TYR A 98 -2.07 -13.91 -7.67
CA TYR A 98 -2.34 -14.66 -8.90
C TYR A 98 -1.14 -15.49 -9.37
N THR A 99 0.09 -15.06 -9.07
CA THR A 99 1.28 -15.86 -9.36
C THR A 99 1.28 -17.16 -8.55
N TYR A 100 1.12 -17.08 -7.23
CA TYR A 100 1.16 -18.29 -6.41
C TYR A 100 -0.07 -19.18 -6.68
N MET A 101 -1.25 -18.58 -6.88
CA MET A 101 -2.46 -19.31 -7.24
C MET A 101 -2.31 -20.05 -8.57
N GLY A 102 -1.70 -19.42 -9.57
CA GLY A 102 -1.43 -20.06 -10.86
C GLY A 102 -0.47 -21.25 -10.74
N VAL A 103 0.50 -21.20 -9.82
CA VAL A 103 1.48 -22.27 -9.60
C VAL A 103 0.91 -23.41 -8.75
N LEU A 104 0.17 -23.09 -7.68
CA LEU A 104 -0.30 -24.08 -6.70
C LEU A 104 -1.70 -24.62 -7.00
N GLY A 105 -2.54 -23.83 -7.67
CA GLY A 105 -3.95 -24.18 -7.95
C GLY A 105 -4.89 -24.11 -6.75
N PHE A 106 -4.44 -23.62 -5.60
CA PHE A 106 -5.26 -23.47 -4.38
C PHE A 106 -4.82 -22.24 -3.57
N SER A 107 -5.78 -21.62 -2.87
CA SER A 107 -5.52 -20.55 -1.89
C SER A 107 -5.52 -21.12 -0.47
N LYS A 108 -4.73 -20.50 0.41
CA LYS A 108 -4.79 -20.74 1.86
C LYS A 108 -4.65 -19.40 2.57
N MET A 109 -5.43 -19.19 3.61
CA MET A 109 -5.41 -17.96 4.42
C MET A 109 -3.99 -17.51 4.83
N TRP A 110 -3.13 -18.44 5.24
CA TRP A 110 -1.76 -18.08 5.65
C TRP A 110 -0.87 -17.66 4.47
N LEU A 111 -1.15 -18.15 3.25
CA LEU A 111 -0.49 -17.67 2.02
C LEU A 111 -0.97 -16.25 1.69
N ASP A 112 -2.26 -15.96 1.83
CA ASP A 112 -2.82 -14.63 1.58
C ASP A 112 -2.30 -13.58 2.59
N ILE A 113 -2.14 -13.96 3.85
CA ILE A 113 -1.48 -13.09 4.84
C ILE A 113 0.00 -12.87 4.47
N ALA A 114 0.69 -13.91 4.00
CA ALA A 114 2.07 -13.80 3.57
C ALA A 114 2.22 -12.90 2.33
N THR A 115 1.30 -12.94 1.36
CA THR A 115 1.33 -12.05 0.19
C THR A 115 1.20 -10.59 0.63
N PHE A 116 0.31 -10.28 1.57
CA PHE A 116 0.20 -8.94 2.14
C PHE A 116 1.51 -8.49 2.79
N PHE A 117 2.14 -9.32 3.62
CA PHE A 117 3.39 -8.96 4.29
C PHE A 117 4.54 -8.73 3.30
N VAL A 118 4.67 -9.60 2.30
CA VAL A 118 5.68 -9.47 1.26
C VAL A 118 5.43 -8.23 0.39
N ALA A 119 4.17 -7.95 0.03
CA ALA A 119 3.80 -6.75 -0.72
C ALA A 119 4.22 -5.47 0.02
N VAL A 120 3.93 -5.35 1.32
CA VAL A 120 4.35 -4.20 2.14
C VAL A 120 5.87 -4.08 2.19
N LEU A 121 6.60 -5.18 2.39
CA LEU A 121 8.07 -5.17 2.37
C LEU A 121 8.62 -4.70 1.03
N THR A 122 8.02 -5.13 -0.09
CA THR A 122 8.45 -4.68 -1.43
C THR A 122 8.24 -3.19 -1.63
N GLY A 123 7.12 -2.63 -1.19
CA GLY A 123 6.87 -1.18 -1.24
C GLY A 123 7.89 -0.38 -0.43
N PHE A 124 8.12 -0.75 0.84
CA PHE A 124 9.14 -0.10 1.68
C PHE A 124 10.56 -0.31 1.16
N ALA A 125 10.87 -1.45 0.54
CA ALA A 125 12.17 -1.68 -0.08
C ALA A 125 12.42 -0.72 -1.26
N VAL A 126 11.39 -0.50 -2.10
CA VAL A 126 11.47 0.49 -3.20
C VAL A 126 11.60 1.90 -2.65
N GLU A 127 10.77 2.29 -1.68
CA GLU A 127 10.84 3.60 -1.03
C GLU A 127 12.24 3.85 -0.45
N TYR A 128 12.77 2.88 0.30
CA TYR A 128 14.12 2.95 0.86
C TYR A 128 15.19 3.07 -0.22
N HIS A 129 15.06 2.29 -1.30
CA HIS A 129 16.00 2.31 -2.41
C HIS A 129 16.06 3.70 -3.07
N VAL A 130 14.90 4.29 -3.38
CA VAL A 130 14.80 5.64 -3.97
C VAL A 130 15.42 6.67 -3.03
N LEU A 131 15.05 6.66 -1.74
CA LEU A 131 15.59 7.60 -0.75
C LEU A 131 17.11 7.47 -0.57
N ARG A 132 17.67 6.26 -0.70
CA ARG A 132 19.11 6.02 -0.59
C ARG A 132 19.90 6.39 -1.84
N ARG A 133 19.30 6.31 -3.03
CA ARG A 133 20.01 6.47 -4.32
C ARG A 133 19.80 7.86 -4.92
N ALA A 134 18.56 8.34 -4.93
CA ALA A 134 18.16 9.58 -5.57
C ALA A 134 17.55 10.56 -4.57
N GLY A 135 17.80 10.36 -3.27
CA GLY A 135 17.17 11.12 -2.19
C GLY A 135 17.36 12.64 -2.25
N HIS A 136 18.47 13.12 -2.83
CA HIS A 136 18.78 14.54 -3.00
C HIS A 136 18.34 15.10 -4.36
N GLU A 137 17.77 14.26 -5.23
CA GLU A 137 17.25 14.71 -6.52
C GLU A 137 15.79 15.15 -6.36
N SER A 138 15.44 16.22 -7.08
CA SER A 138 14.09 16.76 -7.08
C SER A 138 13.24 16.06 -8.13
N PHE A 139 12.24 15.29 -7.68
CA PHE A 139 11.27 14.61 -8.55
C PHE A 139 9.92 15.32 -8.57
N VAL A 140 9.86 16.64 -8.77
CA VAL A 140 8.59 17.39 -8.72
C VAL A 140 7.56 16.83 -9.72
N LEU A 141 7.94 16.69 -10.99
CA LEU A 141 7.05 16.13 -12.01
C LEU A 141 6.64 14.69 -11.68
N GLY A 142 7.59 13.84 -11.27
CA GLY A 142 7.33 12.46 -10.87
C GLY A 142 6.38 12.37 -9.67
N THR A 143 6.52 13.27 -8.69
CA THR A 143 5.65 13.36 -7.52
C THR A 143 4.23 13.70 -7.94
N TRP A 144 4.05 14.68 -8.83
CA TRP A 144 2.71 15.03 -9.34
C TRP A 144 2.07 13.90 -10.14
N ILE A 145 2.83 13.23 -11.01
CA ILE A 145 2.35 12.06 -11.74
C ILE A 145 1.89 10.97 -10.76
N MET A 146 2.73 10.64 -9.78
CA MET A 146 2.38 9.63 -8.78
C MET A 146 1.19 10.05 -7.92
N ALA A 147 1.04 11.34 -7.60
CA ALA A 147 -0.11 11.84 -6.85
C ALA A 147 -1.41 11.70 -7.65
N ILE A 148 -1.36 11.94 -8.97
CA ILE A 148 -2.49 11.71 -9.87
C ILE A 148 -2.83 10.22 -9.93
N VAL A 149 -1.83 9.35 -10.08
CA VAL A 149 -2.02 7.89 -10.07
C VAL A 149 -2.64 7.42 -8.76
N ASP A 150 -2.14 7.92 -7.62
CA ASP A 150 -2.64 7.57 -6.30
C ASP A 150 -4.09 8.04 -6.10
N PHE A 151 -4.40 9.27 -6.54
CA PHE A 151 -5.77 9.79 -6.53
C PHE A 151 -6.71 8.96 -7.41
N MET A 152 -6.27 8.57 -8.61
CA MET A 152 -7.03 7.69 -9.51
C MET A 152 -7.27 6.32 -8.86
N MET A 153 -6.27 5.75 -8.19
CA MET A 153 -6.41 4.50 -7.44
C MET A 153 -7.43 4.65 -6.30
N ALA A 154 -7.37 5.73 -5.52
CA ALA A 154 -8.32 6.00 -4.46
C ALA A 154 -9.76 6.12 -5.00
N ALA A 155 -9.95 6.87 -6.10
CA ALA A 155 -11.24 7.00 -6.76
C ALA A 155 -11.74 5.65 -7.33
N ALA A 156 -10.84 4.85 -7.90
CA ALA A 156 -11.16 3.51 -8.38
C ALA A 156 -11.59 2.60 -7.22
N PHE A 157 -10.89 2.62 -6.08
CA PHE A 157 -11.28 1.83 -4.91
C PHE A 157 -12.70 2.17 -4.46
N VAL A 158 -13.02 3.45 -4.35
CA VAL A 158 -14.37 3.91 -3.96
C VAL A 158 -15.44 3.45 -4.96
N SER A 159 -15.22 3.70 -6.25
CA SER A 159 -16.20 3.39 -7.30
C SER A 159 -16.40 1.88 -7.50
N CYS A 160 -15.32 1.10 -7.55
CA CYS A 160 -15.40 -0.33 -7.79
C CYS A 160 -15.83 -1.15 -6.56
N SER A 161 -15.82 -0.59 -5.35
CA SER A 161 -16.37 -1.28 -4.16
C SER A 161 -17.85 -1.63 -4.31
N TYR A 162 -18.61 -0.76 -4.99
CA TYR A 162 -20.06 -0.89 -5.18
C TYR A 162 -20.48 -1.01 -6.65
N GLY A 163 -19.59 -0.65 -7.58
CA GLY A 163 -19.79 -0.73 -9.03
C GLY A 163 -18.76 -1.62 -9.72
N ALA A 164 -18.34 -2.71 -9.07
CA ALA A 164 -17.32 -3.63 -9.57
C ALA A 164 -17.65 -4.15 -10.99
N PRO A 165 -16.74 -4.02 -11.97
CA PRO A 165 -16.82 -4.73 -13.24
C PRO A 165 -16.75 -6.26 -13.04
N ALA A 166 -17.27 -7.01 -14.01
CA ALA A 166 -17.18 -8.47 -14.03
C ALA A 166 -15.77 -8.96 -14.45
N LEU A 167 -14.75 -8.63 -13.66
CA LEU A 167 -13.35 -9.04 -13.84
C LEU A 167 -12.89 -9.85 -12.62
N GLY A 168 -11.90 -10.74 -12.84
CA GLY A 168 -11.43 -11.68 -11.81
C GLY A 168 -10.91 -11.05 -10.52
N ILE A 169 -10.36 -9.84 -10.58
CA ILE A 169 -9.85 -9.12 -9.39
C ILE A 169 -10.94 -8.68 -8.41
N PHE A 170 -12.18 -8.54 -8.89
CA PHE A 170 -13.35 -8.20 -8.08
C PHE A 170 -14.13 -9.45 -7.62
N ALA A 171 -13.81 -10.62 -8.16
CA ALA A 171 -14.43 -11.86 -7.73
C ALA A 171 -13.77 -12.37 -6.44
N LYS A 172 -14.54 -13.10 -5.64
CA LYS A 172 -13.98 -13.86 -4.52
C LYS A 172 -13.17 -15.04 -5.10
N PRO A 173 -11.95 -15.29 -4.58
CA PRO A 173 -11.17 -16.49 -4.82
C PRO A 173 -11.95 -17.81 -4.73
#